data_AF-A0A379IGC0-F1
#
_entry.id   AF-A0A379IGC0-F1
#
_cell.length_a   1.000
_cell.length_b   1.000
_cell.length_c   1.000
_cell.angle_alpha   90.00
_cell.angle_beta   90.00
_cell.angle_gamma   90.00
#
_symmetry.space_group_name_H-M   'P 1'
#
loop_
_entity.id
_entity.type
_entity.pdbx_description
1 polymer ?
#
loop_
_entity_poly.entity_id
_entity_poly.type
_entity_poly.pdbx_seq_one_letter_code
_entity_poly.pdbx_strand_id
1 'polypeptide(L)'
;MDIEHNAKTLQSLIEQLCADHPKSFTELQGRPDEVLAGLRELYLLKLITGTFTHGHVIDPLGYQWIGAKNILLTRRGMAFKPV
;
A
#
# COMPACT_ATOMS: atom_id res chain seq x y z
N MET A 1 -13.83 0.20 12.62
CA MET A 1 -13.48 -0.05 11.22
C MET A 1 -13.58 -1.55 11.01
N ASP A 2 -14.36 -1.98 10.03
CA ASP A 2 -14.64 -3.41 9.79
C ASP A 2 -13.37 -4.10 9.29
N ILE A 3 -12.92 -5.14 10.01
CA ILE A 3 -11.70 -5.89 9.70
C ILE A 3 -11.78 -6.51 8.31
N GLU A 4 -12.97 -6.96 7.90
CA GLU A 4 -13.18 -7.58 6.58
C GLU A 4 -13.00 -6.56 5.45
N HIS A 5 -13.46 -5.33 5.67
CA HIS A 5 -13.33 -4.27 4.68
C HIS A 5 -11.85 -3.91 4.48
N ASN A 6 -11.09 -3.80 5.56
CA ASN A 6 -9.66 -3.51 5.48
C ASN A 6 -8.89 -4.64 4.79
N ALA A 7 -9.19 -5.90 5.15
CA ALA A 7 -8.56 -7.06 4.52
C ALA A 7 -8.79 -7.09 2.99
N LYS A 8 -10.01 -6.78 2.54
CA LYS A 8 -10.34 -6.68 1.10
C LYS A 8 -9.55 -5.58 0.40
N THR A 9 -9.40 -4.41 1.03
CA THR A 9 -8.60 -3.30 0.49
C THR A 9 -7.14 -3.70 0.34
N LEU A 10 -6.54 -4.30 1.38
CA LEU A 10 -5.15 -4.75 1.32
C LEU A 10 -4.93 -5.82 0.25
N GLN A 11 -5.87 -6.78 0.13
CA GLN A 11 -5.79 -7.83 -0.89
C GLN A 11 -5.89 -7.25 -2.31
N SER A 12 -6.84 -6.34 -2.55
CA SER A 12 -6.96 -5.64 -3.83
C SER A 12 -5.70 -4.85 -4.19
N LEU A 13 -5.05 -4.21 -3.22
CA LEU A 13 -3.77 -3.53 -3.46
C LEU A 13 -2.64 -4.52 -3.81
N ILE A 14 -2.55 -5.64 -3.11
CA ILE A 14 -1.55 -6.69 -3.39
C ILE A 14 -1.74 -7.26 -4.80
N GLU A 15 -2.99 -7.49 -5.24
CA GLU A 15 -3.31 -7.96 -6.59
C GLU A 15 -2.81 -7.02 -7.68
N GLN A 16 -2.90 -5.71 -7.44
CA GLN A 16 -2.49 -4.68 -8.40
C GLN A 16 -0.98 -4.49 -8.48
N LEU A 17 -0.23 -4.86 -7.44
CA LEU A 17 1.22 -4.69 -7.38
C LEU A 17 1.98 -5.91 -7.96
N CYS A 18 3.26 -5.71 -8.24
CA CYS A 18 4.17 -6.73 -8.77
C CYS A 18 5.54 -6.60 -8.10
N ALA A 19 6.34 -7.67 -8.14
CA ALA A 19 7.72 -7.66 -7.65
C ALA A 19 8.72 -7.01 -8.63
N ASP A 20 8.39 -6.98 -9.93
CA ASP A 20 9.34 -6.59 -10.99
C ASP A 20 8.93 -5.30 -11.72
N HIS A 21 7.67 -4.87 -11.58
CA HIS A 21 7.15 -3.70 -12.27
C HIS A 21 6.70 -2.63 -11.27
N PRO A 22 7.52 -1.58 -11.04
CA PRO A 22 7.22 -0.56 -10.05
C PRO A 22 6.01 0.27 -10.44
N LYS A 23 5.18 0.63 -9.45
CA LYS A 23 4.00 1.49 -9.65
C LYS A 23 4.01 2.73 -8.76
N SER A 24 3.32 3.78 -9.19
CA SER A 24 2.91 4.92 -8.40
C SER A 24 1.53 4.69 -7.79
N PHE A 25 1.24 5.32 -6.65
CA PHE A 25 -0.08 5.25 -6.02
C PHE A 25 -1.20 5.76 -6.95
N THR A 26 -0.88 6.70 -7.85
CA THR A 26 -1.79 7.24 -8.86
C THR A 26 -2.20 6.23 -9.92
N GLU A 27 -1.47 5.11 -10.04
CA GLU A 27 -1.75 4.02 -11.00
C GLU A 27 -2.57 2.89 -10.37
N LEU A 28 -2.89 3.00 -9.07
CA LEU A 28 -3.67 2.02 -8.34
C LEU A 28 -5.15 2.44 -8.32
N GLN A 29 -6.03 1.47 -8.47
CA GLN A 29 -7.47 1.63 -8.41
C GLN A 29 -7.91 1.83 -6.96
N GLY A 30 -8.78 2.81 -6.74
CA GLY A 30 -9.33 3.16 -5.43
C GLY A 30 -9.32 4.66 -5.19
N ARG A 31 -9.81 5.09 -4.03
CA ARG A 31 -9.68 6.49 -3.61
C ARG A 31 -8.25 6.76 -3.15
N PRO A 32 -7.61 7.88 -3.51
CA PRO A 32 -6.22 8.16 -3.15
C PRO A 32 -5.90 8.00 -1.66
N ASP A 33 -6.78 8.48 -0.78
CA ASP A 33 -6.59 8.38 0.67
C ASP A 33 -6.64 6.94 1.18
N GLU A 34 -7.57 6.13 0.65
CA GLU A 34 -7.70 4.70 0.98
C GLU A 34 -6.50 3.90 0.44
N VAL A 35 -6.06 4.21 -0.78
CA VAL A 35 -4.86 3.61 -1.38
C VAL A 35 -3.62 3.92 -0.54
N LEU A 36 -3.41 5.19 -0.17
CA LEU A 36 -2.24 5.61 0.61
C LEU A 36 -2.25 5.01 2.02
N ALA A 37 -3.42 4.95 2.67
CA ALA A 37 -3.58 4.26 3.95
C ALA A 37 -3.25 2.77 3.84
N GLY A 38 -3.82 2.07 2.85
CA GLY A 38 -3.57 0.65 2.64
C GLY A 38 -2.10 0.35 2.28
N LEU A 39 -1.47 1.17 1.44
CA LEU A 39 -0.04 1.05 1.12
C LEU A 39 0.83 1.19 2.38
N ARG A 40 0.48 2.12 3.28
CA ARG A 40 1.20 2.30 4.53
C ARG A 40 1.10 1.08 5.43
N GLU A 41 -0.08 0.47 5.53
CA GLU A 41 -0.26 -0.79 6.25
C GLU A 41 0.57 -1.92 5.63
N LEU A 42 0.54 -2.09 4.31
CA LEU A 42 1.36 -3.08 3.61
C LEU A 42 2.86 -2.87 3.86
N TYR A 43 3.31 -1.61 3.94
CA TYR A 43 4.69 -1.29 4.23
C TYR A 43 5.07 -1.63 5.68
N LEU A 44 4.23 -1.29 6.65
CA LEU A 44 4.42 -1.66 8.06
C LEU A 44 4.48 -3.19 8.24
N LEU A 45 3.69 -3.93 7.44
CA LEU A 45 3.71 -5.40 7.37
C LEU A 45 4.91 -5.97 6.59
N LYS A 46 5.76 -5.12 6.02
CA LYS A 46 6.92 -5.48 5.18
C LYS A 46 6.52 -6.29 3.93
N LEU A 47 5.35 -6.00 3.37
CA LEU A 47 4.83 -6.65 2.16
C LEU A 47 5.23 -5.88 0.90
N ILE A 48 5.42 -4.57 1.00
CA ILE A 48 5.87 -3.72 -0.10
C ILE A 48 7.16 -2.98 0.23
N THR A 49 7.82 -2.50 -0.81
CA THR A 49 8.86 -1.47 -0.77
C THR A 49 8.45 -0.30 -1.68
N GLY A 50 9.05 0.86 -1.50
CA GLY A 50 8.78 2.05 -2.31
C GLY A 50 9.44 3.31 -1.77
N THR A 51 9.16 4.42 -2.43
CA THR A 51 9.52 5.78 -2.00
C THR A 51 8.26 6.51 -1.57
N PHE A 52 8.26 7.05 -0.36
CA PHE A 52 7.05 7.62 0.27
C PHE A 52 7.26 9.10 0.60
N THR A 53 6.28 9.93 0.25
CA THR A 53 6.23 11.35 0.59
C THR A 53 5.29 11.54 1.76
N HIS A 54 5.80 12.18 2.81
CA HIS A 54 5.06 12.45 4.03
C HIS A 54 4.45 13.85 3.99
N GLY A 55 3.20 13.97 4.44
CA GLY A 55 2.55 15.25 4.65
C GLY A 55 2.87 15.84 6.02
N HIS A 56 2.12 16.88 6.38
CA HIS A 56 2.28 17.57 7.67
C HIS A 56 1.31 17.07 8.76
N VAL A 57 0.30 16.29 8.39
CA VAL A 57 -0.65 15.69 9.33
C VAL A 57 -0.04 14.45 9.98
N ILE A 58 -0.14 14.36 11.30
CA ILE A 58 0.37 13.24 12.10
C ILE A 58 -0.81 12.45 12.66
N ASP A 59 -0.77 11.14 12.51
CA ASP A 59 -1.70 10.20 13.12
C ASP A 59 -0.92 9.19 14.02
N PRO A 60 -1.60 8.25 14.71
CA PRO A 60 -0.92 7.28 15.57
C PRO A 60 0.12 6.38 14.88
N LEU A 61 0.12 6.31 13.55
CA LEU A 61 1.10 5.56 12.76
C LEU A 61 2.28 6.46 12.31
N GLY A 62 2.28 7.75 12.65
CA GLY A 62 3.24 8.77 12.21
C GLY A 62 2.68 9.77 11.19
N TYR A 63 3.55 10.40 10.38
CA TYR A 63 3.10 11.31 9.32
C TYR A 63 2.28 10.58 8.26
N GLN A 64 1.15 11.17 7.89
CA GLN A 64 0.34 10.67 6.79
C GLN A 64 1.14 10.69 5.49
N TRP A 65 0.87 9.71 4.64
CA TRP A 65 1.43 9.66 3.31
C TRP A 65 0.59 10.52 2.38
N ILE A 66 1.25 11.39 1.62
CA ILE A 66 0.62 12.23 0.58
C ILE A 66 1.05 11.79 -0.83
N GLY A 67 1.92 10.77 -0.91
CA GLY A 67 2.30 10.16 -2.17
C GLY A 67 3.20 8.94 -1.96
N ALA A 68 3.16 8.01 -2.92
CA ALA A 68 4.02 6.84 -2.94
C ALA A 68 4.40 6.48 -4.39
N LYS A 69 5.69 6.21 -4.63
CA LYS A 69 6.25 5.88 -5.95
C LYS A 69 7.18 4.68 -5.86
N ASN A 70 7.50 4.09 -7.02
CA ASN A 70 8.39 2.92 -7.13
C ASN A 70 7.94 1.76 -6.24
N ILE A 71 6.62 1.57 -6.11
CA ILE A 71 6.02 0.58 -5.22
C ILE A 71 6.19 -0.80 -5.84
N LEU A 72 6.78 -1.72 -5.09
CA LEU A 72 6.99 -3.12 -5.48
C LEU A 72 6.56 -4.04 -4.35
N LEU A 73 6.09 -5.24 -4.70
CA LEU A 73 5.93 -6.33 -3.75
C LEU A 73 7.31 -6.85 -3.33
N THR A 74 7.48 -7.08 -2.04
CA THR A 74 8.60 -7.86 -1.52
C THR A 74 8.34 -9.36 -1.78
N ARG A 75 9.36 -10.19 -1.54
CA ARG A 75 9.18 -11.66 -1.53
C ARG A 75 8.06 -12.11 -0.59
N ARG A 76 7.90 -11.44 0.55
CA ARG A 76 6.81 -11.72 1.49
C ARG A 76 5.46 -11.29 0.91
N GLY A 77 5.37 -10.10 0.32
CA GLY A 77 4.16 -9.60 -0.33
C GLY A 77 3.68 -10.51 -1.46
N MET A 78 4.60 -11.05 -2.25
CA MET A 78 4.29 -12.02 -3.31
C MET A 78 3.62 -13.29 -2.79
N ALA A 79 3.91 -13.72 -1.56
CA ALA A 79 3.26 -14.89 -0.96
C ALA A 79 1.77 -14.67 -0.64
N PHE A 80 1.29 -13.43 -0.69
CA PHE A 80 -0.11 -13.06 -0.48
C PHE A 80 -0.85 -12.73 -1.79
N LYS A 81 -0.20 -12.87 -2.95
CA LYS A 81 -0.91 -12.81 -4.23
C LYS A 81 -1.92 -13.97 -4.28
N PRO A 82 -3.19 -13.70 -4.62
CA PRO A 82 -4.15 -14.78 -4.87
C PRO A 82 -3.70 -15.60 -6.09
N VAL A 83 -4.00 -16.89 -6.03
CA VAL A 83 -3.69 -17.90 -7.06
C VAL A 83 -4.73 -17.86 -8.16
#